data_AF-A0A1Q2LFM1-F1
#
_entry.id   AF-A0A1Q2LFM1-F1
#
_cell.length_a   1.000
_cell.length_b   1.000
_cell.length_c   1.000
_cell.angle_alpha   90.00
_cell.angle_beta   90.00
_cell.angle_gamma   90.00
#
_symmetry.space_group_name_H-M   'P 1'
#
loop_
_entity.id
_entity.type
_entity.pdbx_description
1 polymer ?
#
loop_
_entity_poly.entity_id
_entity_poly.type
_entity_poly.pdbx_seq_one_letter_code
_entity_poly.pdbx_strand_id
1 'polypeptide(L)'
;MSDTYQIYTPNALALQVDKSTNKIHFTPRNDVKTGKYTEAYSKALIEAWQIMEEAKKKYKPNYLDPTIRTGQPSTLLEFREIQKLYYKDPIKGAIAPWTKSEKAYYESLKTKRERYQYLVIRSGLRSAVIDIPFDAIGGVDENGRVINPEHEEIFYEVDKNKDTLRSEFFATEWGIAAGILGNPEYFASDLTGFSARYVQSTILYIQLNPKIDYRGISKPIEVYGEDYLGSFKTGIRKNPLRKQQLSALAKKIKPDRFGMLPYIDEIMGVDWVMDLNIHYGYSVDENGFTIERLNDEIYEGKLLDPRDPKATEQTRREFKESMGKISFWRYDVDLNNERTQQSADLYIDTMLLEAKIMAATPPQGYPNAPTYYIPEYLEELYKDGKFDVKLDPRIPAMYRESFPAELREKILAYAKKHNIKD
;
A
#
# COMPACT_ATOMS: atom_id res chain seq x y z
N MET A 1 -2.73 -7.09 -42.31
CA MET A 1 -2.09 -6.78 -41.02
C MET A 1 -3.02 -7.33 -39.97
N SER A 2 -2.56 -8.21 -39.09
CA SER A 2 -3.38 -8.64 -37.95
C SER A 2 -3.67 -7.40 -37.10
N ASP A 3 -4.94 -7.13 -36.84
CA ASP A 3 -5.33 -5.99 -36.02
C ASP A 3 -5.01 -6.34 -34.56
N THR A 4 -4.02 -5.68 -33.96
CA THR A 4 -3.56 -5.96 -32.58
C THR A 4 -3.88 -4.81 -31.63
N TYR A 5 -3.90 -5.11 -30.33
CA TYR A 5 -3.88 -4.11 -29.27
C TYR A 5 -2.77 -4.43 -28.26
N GLN A 6 -2.37 -3.42 -27.48
CA GLN A 6 -1.32 -3.57 -26.49
C GLN A 6 -1.89 -3.71 -25.08
N ILE A 7 -1.39 -4.68 -24.33
CA ILE A 7 -1.62 -4.82 -22.89
C ILE A 7 -0.31 -4.62 -22.13
N TYR A 8 -0.42 -4.37 -20.83
CA TYR A 8 0.73 -4.24 -19.93
C TYR A 8 0.60 -5.26 -18.79
N THR A 9 1.68 -5.99 -18.53
CA THR A 9 1.80 -6.88 -17.38
C THR A 9 1.88 -6.08 -16.07
N PRO A 10 1.69 -6.71 -14.89
CA PRO A 10 1.82 -6.02 -13.60
C PRO A 10 3.16 -5.28 -13.41
N ASN A 11 4.22 -5.77 -14.05
CA ASN A 11 5.56 -5.18 -14.02
C ASN A 11 5.93 -4.35 -15.27
N ALA A 12 4.93 -3.73 -15.91
CA ALA A 12 5.10 -2.76 -17.00
C ALA A 12 5.57 -3.29 -18.36
N LEU A 13 5.68 -4.60 -18.55
CA LEU A 13 6.11 -5.15 -19.83
C LEU A 13 4.96 -5.10 -20.83
N ALA A 14 5.22 -4.55 -22.01
CA ALA A 14 4.24 -4.43 -23.07
C ALA A 14 4.13 -5.74 -23.86
N LEU A 15 2.89 -6.17 -24.11
CA LEU A 15 2.57 -7.35 -24.92
C LEU A 15 1.57 -6.98 -26.03
N GLN A 16 1.77 -7.52 -27.22
CA GLN A 16 0.84 -7.38 -28.34
C GLN A 16 -0.15 -8.55 -28.34
N VAL A 17 -1.43 -8.24 -28.57
CA VAL A 17 -2.52 -9.22 -28.57
C VAL A 17 -3.31 -9.12 -29.86
N ASP A 18 -3.52 -10.24 -30.55
CA ASP A 18 -4.40 -10.32 -31.71
C ASP A 18 -5.87 -10.08 -31.29
N LYS A 19 -6.56 -9.12 -31.90
CA LYS A 19 -7.94 -8.76 -31.54
C LYS A 19 -8.96 -9.85 -31.85
N SER A 20 -8.70 -10.70 -32.84
CA SER A 20 -9.65 -11.72 -33.30
C SER A 20 -9.54 -13.02 -32.50
N THR A 21 -8.34 -13.36 -32.04
CA THR A 21 -8.07 -14.64 -31.35
C THR A 21 -7.65 -14.47 -29.89
N ASN A 22 -7.43 -13.25 -29.40
CA ASN A 22 -6.81 -12.96 -28.10
C ASN A 22 -5.44 -13.64 -27.90
N LYS A 23 -4.73 -13.91 -29.00
CA LYS A 23 -3.42 -14.57 -28.92
C LYS A 23 -2.36 -13.55 -28.55
N ILE A 24 -1.63 -13.83 -27.48
CA ILE A 24 -0.51 -13.00 -27.02
C ILE A 24 0.76 -13.31 -27.82
N HIS A 25 1.47 -12.26 -28.22
CA HIS A 25 2.78 -12.34 -28.85
C HIS A 25 3.86 -12.22 -27.77
N PHE A 26 4.28 -13.36 -27.23
CA PHE A 26 5.33 -13.42 -26.22
C PHE A 26 6.70 -13.08 -26.81
N THR A 27 7.56 -12.48 -25.98
CA THR A 27 8.97 -12.28 -26.30
C THR A 27 9.64 -13.63 -26.54
N PRO A 28 10.30 -13.84 -27.69
CA PRO A 28 10.95 -15.11 -28.00
C PRO A 28 12.02 -15.50 -26.97
N ARG A 29 12.08 -16.78 -26.64
CA ARG A 29 13.18 -17.39 -25.87
C ARG A 29 13.83 -18.48 -26.70
N ASN A 30 15.15 -18.35 -26.91
CA ASN A 30 15.92 -19.41 -27.55
C ASN A 30 15.97 -20.64 -26.65
N ASP A 31 15.92 -21.81 -27.27
CA ASP A 31 16.14 -23.12 -26.63
C ASP A 31 15.17 -23.48 -25.48
N VAL A 32 14.00 -22.84 -25.40
CA VAL A 32 12.94 -23.18 -24.43
C VAL A 32 11.69 -23.63 -25.17
N LYS A 33 11.24 -24.87 -24.90
CA LYS A 33 9.97 -25.38 -25.41
C LYS A 33 8.82 -24.79 -24.60
N THR A 34 7.89 -24.10 -25.25
CA THR A 34 6.67 -23.56 -24.63
C THR A 34 5.42 -24.13 -25.33
N GLY A 35 4.21 -23.68 -24.98
CA GLY A 35 2.96 -24.20 -25.55
C GLY A 35 2.04 -24.92 -24.55
N LYS A 36 2.60 -25.62 -23.55
CA LYS A 36 1.82 -26.45 -22.61
C LYS A 36 0.86 -25.61 -21.74
N TYR A 37 1.28 -24.41 -21.36
CA TYR A 37 0.54 -23.54 -20.44
C TYR A 37 0.03 -22.25 -21.10
N THR A 38 0.30 -22.06 -22.39
CA THR A 38 0.13 -20.77 -23.09
C THR A 38 -1.29 -20.25 -23.03
N GLU A 39 -2.30 -21.13 -23.16
CA GLU A 39 -3.71 -20.73 -23.12
C GLU A 39 -4.10 -20.19 -21.73
N ALA A 40 -3.84 -20.97 -20.67
CA ALA A 40 -4.13 -20.56 -19.30
C ALA A 40 -3.37 -19.29 -18.91
N TYR A 41 -2.08 -19.21 -19.30
CA TYR A 41 -1.26 -18.05 -19.00
C TYR A 41 -1.71 -16.80 -19.75
N SER A 42 -2.08 -16.92 -21.03
CA SER A 42 -2.58 -15.79 -21.82
C SER A 42 -3.88 -15.24 -21.24
N LYS A 43 -4.80 -16.12 -20.81
CA LYS A 43 -6.04 -15.72 -20.16
C LYS A 43 -5.76 -14.92 -18.88
N ALA A 44 -4.84 -15.41 -18.04
CA ALA A 44 -4.48 -14.74 -16.80
C ALA A 44 -3.78 -13.38 -17.02
N LEU A 45 -2.95 -13.25 -18.06
CA LEU A 45 -2.33 -11.97 -18.41
C LEU A 45 -3.36 -10.91 -18.81
N ILE A 46 -4.36 -11.31 -19.62
CA ILE A 46 -5.45 -10.42 -20.01
C ILE A 46 -6.30 -10.05 -18.80
N GLU A 47 -6.61 -11.00 -17.92
CA GLU A 47 -7.33 -10.76 -16.66
C GLU A 47 -6.57 -9.78 -15.75
N ALA A 48 -5.27 -10.01 -15.51
CA ALA A 48 -4.43 -9.13 -14.73
C ALA A 48 -4.43 -7.69 -15.28
N TRP A 49 -4.28 -7.55 -16.59
CA TRP A 49 -4.35 -6.25 -17.25
C TRP A 49 -5.72 -5.58 -17.06
N GLN A 50 -6.82 -6.31 -17.26
CA GLN A 50 -8.18 -5.79 -17.06
C GLN A 50 -8.41 -5.31 -15.62
N ILE A 51 -8.00 -6.09 -14.63
CA ILE A 51 -8.10 -5.72 -13.21
C ILE A 51 -7.42 -4.36 -12.95
N MET A 52 -6.19 -4.20 -13.44
CA MET A 52 -5.43 -2.95 -13.25
C MET A 52 -6.05 -1.77 -14.02
N GLU A 53 -6.49 -1.98 -15.26
CA GLU A 53 -7.10 -0.91 -16.06
C GLU A 53 -8.45 -0.43 -15.48
N GLU A 54 -9.28 -1.34 -14.99
CA GLU A 54 -10.53 -0.96 -14.32
C GLU A 54 -10.27 -0.16 -13.03
N ALA A 55 -9.21 -0.49 -12.29
CA ALA A 55 -8.81 0.31 -11.14
C ALA A 55 -8.34 1.71 -11.55
N LYS A 56 -7.50 1.82 -12.59
CA LYS A 56 -7.01 3.13 -13.09
C LYS A 56 -8.15 4.02 -13.56
N LYS A 57 -9.17 3.48 -14.24
CA LYS A 57 -10.34 4.24 -14.73
C LYS A 57 -11.14 4.91 -13.61
N LYS A 58 -11.12 4.36 -12.39
CA LYS A 58 -11.84 4.93 -11.23
C LYS A 58 -11.16 6.19 -10.69
N TYR A 59 -9.87 6.38 -10.96
CA TYR A 59 -9.10 7.51 -10.47
C TYR A 59 -8.98 8.61 -11.52
N LYS A 60 -9.25 9.86 -11.12
CA LYS A 60 -9.12 11.03 -11.99
C LYS A 60 -7.99 11.93 -11.47
N PRO A 61 -6.80 11.92 -12.08
CA PRO A 61 -5.69 12.77 -11.63
C PRO A 61 -5.99 14.25 -11.87
N ASN A 62 -5.32 15.13 -11.14
CA ASN A 62 -5.32 16.56 -11.37
C ASN A 62 -3.87 17.04 -11.56
N TYR A 63 -3.42 17.06 -12.82
CA TYR A 63 -2.04 17.41 -13.14
C TYR A 63 -1.81 18.92 -13.08
N LEU A 64 -0.74 19.33 -12.41
CA LEU A 64 -0.28 20.71 -12.43
C LEU A 64 0.30 21.05 -13.80
N ASP A 65 -0.14 22.17 -14.38
CA ASP A 65 0.41 22.69 -15.64
C ASP A 65 1.70 23.49 -15.36
N PRO A 66 2.87 23.03 -15.83
CA PRO A 66 4.14 23.71 -15.60
C PRO A 66 4.32 24.99 -16.44
N THR A 67 3.42 25.25 -17.40
CA THR A 67 3.53 26.38 -18.34
C THR A 67 2.83 27.65 -17.87
N ILE A 68 1.97 27.56 -16.86
CA ILE A 68 1.24 28.72 -16.29
C ILE A 68 2.24 29.75 -15.73
N ARG A 69 2.20 30.98 -16.28
CA ARG A 69 3.04 32.11 -15.85
C ARG A 69 2.21 33.37 -15.59
N THR A 70 2.61 34.12 -14.55
CA THR A 70 2.21 35.51 -14.16
C THR A 70 0.73 35.90 -14.32
N GLY A 71 0.06 36.20 -13.20
CA GLY A 71 -1.32 36.68 -13.13
C GLY A 71 -2.34 35.60 -12.73
N GLN A 72 -1.92 34.34 -12.67
CA GLN A 72 -2.63 33.20 -12.09
C GLN A 72 -1.83 32.62 -10.89
N PRO A 73 -2.45 31.87 -9.96
CA PRO A 73 -1.72 31.17 -8.91
C PRO A 73 -0.62 30.29 -9.53
N SER A 74 0.63 30.47 -9.09
CA SER A 74 1.77 29.73 -9.63
C SER A 74 1.71 28.26 -9.21
N THR A 75 1.47 27.36 -10.16
CA THR A 75 1.52 25.90 -9.96
C THR A 75 2.91 25.44 -9.51
N LEU A 76 3.95 26.21 -9.83
CA LEU A 76 5.32 25.96 -9.35
C LEU A 76 5.44 26.13 -7.83
N LEU A 77 4.78 27.14 -7.24
CA LEU A 77 4.83 27.33 -5.78
C LEU A 77 4.13 26.18 -5.07
N GLU A 78 2.95 25.79 -5.56
CA GLU A 78 2.20 24.65 -5.04
C GLU A 78 3.02 23.34 -5.12
N PHE A 79 3.61 23.05 -6.29
CA PHE A 79 4.52 21.92 -6.45
C PHE A 79 5.69 21.96 -5.46
N ARG A 80 6.37 23.12 -5.32
CA ARG A 80 7.54 23.24 -4.44
C ARG A 80 7.17 23.05 -2.97
N GLU A 81 5.98 23.46 -2.54
CA GLU A 81 5.51 23.20 -1.17
C GLU A 81 5.31 21.70 -0.91
N ILE A 82 4.81 20.93 -1.89
CA ILE A 82 4.68 19.47 -1.77
C ILE A 82 6.05 18.79 -1.84
N GLN A 83 6.88 19.16 -2.81
CA GLN A 83 8.23 18.61 -2.98
C GLN A 83 9.08 18.77 -1.71
N LYS A 84 8.94 19.91 -1.02
CA LYS A 84 9.67 20.20 0.24
C LYS A 84 9.45 19.16 1.33
N LEU A 85 8.30 18.49 1.35
CA LEU A 85 7.97 17.46 2.34
C LEU A 85 8.90 16.25 2.24
N TYR A 86 9.39 15.94 1.03
CA TYR A 86 10.19 14.74 0.74
C TYR A 86 11.70 14.92 0.99
N TYR A 87 12.14 16.13 1.37
CA TYR A 87 13.53 16.35 1.81
C TYR A 87 13.75 16.08 3.30
N LYS A 88 12.68 15.81 4.07
CA LYS A 88 12.73 15.67 5.53
C LYS A 88 11.88 14.49 5.97
N ASP A 89 12.10 14.03 7.20
CA ASP A 89 11.18 13.09 7.84
C ASP A 89 9.75 13.69 7.90
N PRO A 90 8.70 12.85 7.86
CA PRO A 90 7.32 13.33 7.91
C PRO A 90 7.06 14.18 9.15
N ILE A 91 6.41 15.33 8.95
CA ILE A 91 5.98 16.16 10.07
C ILE A 91 4.84 15.44 10.78
N LYS A 92 5.02 15.17 12.06
CA LYS A 92 4.03 14.50 12.91
C LYS A 92 2.68 15.22 12.86
N GLY A 93 1.63 14.47 12.51
CA GLY A 93 0.27 15.00 12.38
C GLY A 93 0.01 15.84 11.12
N ALA A 94 0.95 15.94 10.17
CA ALA A 94 0.75 16.66 8.92
C ALA A 94 0.35 15.76 7.75
N ILE A 95 0.66 14.46 7.82
CA ILE A 95 0.35 13.49 6.77
C ILE A 95 -1.02 12.86 7.04
N ALA A 96 -1.89 12.89 6.04
CA ALA A 96 -3.26 12.38 6.11
C ALA A 96 -3.99 12.73 7.44
N PRO A 97 -3.94 14.00 7.89
CA PRO A 97 -4.35 14.36 9.24
C PRO A 97 -5.82 14.06 9.49
N TRP A 98 -6.17 13.89 10.76
CA TRP A 98 -7.56 13.77 11.17
C TRP A 98 -8.18 15.16 11.27
N THR A 99 -9.30 15.38 10.59
CA THR A 99 -10.04 16.64 10.74
C THR A 99 -10.79 16.70 12.07
N LYS A 100 -11.22 17.87 12.52
CA LYS A 100 -12.01 17.99 13.75
C LYS A 100 -13.36 17.29 13.60
N SER A 101 -13.98 17.41 12.43
CA SER A 101 -15.21 16.73 12.05
C SER A 101 -15.04 15.21 12.10
N GLU A 102 -13.93 14.70 11.56
CA GLU A 102 -13.57 13.29 11.57
C GLU A 102 -13.43 12.75 12.99
N LYS A 103 -12.63 13.42 13.83
CA LYS A 103 -12.42 13.05 15.24
C LYS A 103 -13.75 13.02 15.99
N ALA A 104 -14.57 14.05 15.83
CA ALA A 104 -15.84 14.13 16.54
C ALA A 104 -16.83 13.03 16.13
N TYR A 105 -16.87 12.67 14.84
CA TYR A 105 -17.65 11.52 14.38
C TYR A 105 -17.11 10.21 14.95
N TYR A 106 -15.80 9.96 14.86
CA TYR A 106 -15.18 8.75 15.42
C TYR A 106 -15.44 8.62 16.94
N GLU A 107 -15.33 9.72 17.68
CA GLU A 107 -15.60 9.71 19.12
C GLU A 107 -17.08 9.43 19.45
N SER A 108 -17.98 9.76 18.51
CA SER A 108 -19.42 9.49 18.67
C SER A 108 -19.76 8.00 18.64
N LEU A 109 -18.94 7.16 17.98
CA LEU A 109 -19.14 5.72 17.82
C LEU A 109 -19.16 5.01 19.19
N LYS A 110 -20.13 4.10 19.36
CA LYS A 110 -20.53 3.55 20.67
C LYS A 110 -19.94 2.18 20.94
N THR A 111 -19.61 1.43 19.90
CA THR A 111 -19.12 0.06 20.04
C THR A 111 -17.68 -0.08 19.57
N LYS A 112 -17.00 -1.11 20.08
CA LYS A 112 -15.66 -1.49 19.61
C LYS A 112 -15.68 -1.80 18.11
N ARG A 113 -16.74 -2.48 17.63
CA ARG A 113 -16.91 -2.85 16.22
C ARG A 113 -17.03 -1.65 15.30
N GLU A 114 -17.87 -0.66 15.62
CA GLU A 114 -18.00 0.56 14.80
C GLU A 114 -16.66 1.28 14.66
N ARG A 115 -15.90 1.39 15.76
CA ARG A 115 -14.56 1.99 15.77
C ARG A 115 -13.54 1.17 14.99
N TYR A 116 -13.58 -0.15 15.13
CA TYR A 116 -12.76 -1.09 14.36
C TYR A 116 -13.00 -0.90 12.86
N GLN A 117 -14.27 -0.97 12.45
CA GLN A 117 -14.69 -0.76 11.06
C GLN A 117 -14.21 0.59 10.54
N TYR A 118 -14.36 1.64 11.34
CA TYR A 118 -13.90 2.97 10.96
C TYR A 118 -12.38 3.01 10.70
N LEU A 119 -11.58 2.46 11.61
CA LEU A 119 -10.11 2.46 11.49
C LEU A 119 -9.65 1.64 10.28
N VAL A 120 -10.28 0.49 10.01
CA VAL A 120 -10.01 -0.31 8.80
C VAL A 120 -10.36 0.49 7.54
N ILE A 121 -11.53 1.13 7.48
CA ILE A 121 -11.93 1.94 6.31
C ILE A 121 -10.95 3.10 6.11
N ARG A 122 -10.62 3.83 7.19
CA ARG A 122 -9.72 4.98 7.17
C ARG A 122 -8.31 4.58 6.73
N SER A 123 -7.83 3.40 7.10
CA SER A 123 -6.51 2.90 6.70
C SER A 123 -6.32 2.77 5.18
N GLY A 124 -7.42 2.74 4.42
CA GLY A 124 -7.38 2.47 2.99
C GLY A 124 -7.05 1.02 2.62
N LEU A 125 -6.80 0.14 3.60
CA LEU A 125 -6.50 -1.27 3.35
C LEU A 125 -7.74 -2.02 2.88
N ARG A 126 -7.58 -2.83 1.83
CA ARG A 126 -8.59 -3.71 1.24
C ARG A 126 -7.97 -5.06 0.97
N SER A 127 -8.76 -6.13 1.11
CA SER A 127 -8.35 -7.48 0.73
C SER A 127 -8.14 -7.55 -0.80
N ALA A 128 -7.06 -8.20 -1.22
CA ALA A 128 -6.79 -8.48 -2.64
C ALA A 128 -7.23 -9.90 -3.06
N VAL A 129 -7.66 -10.73 -2.11
CA VAL A 129 -8.00 -12.15 -2.35
C VAL A 129 -9.51 -12.40 -2.40
N ILE A 130 -10.29 -11.57 -1.71
CA ILE A 130 -11.76 -11.63 -1.68
C ILE A 130 -12.33 -10.23 -1.41
N ASP A 131 -13.46 -9.91 -2.04
CA ASP A 131 -14.17 -8.65 -1.79
C ASP A 131 -14.88 -8.71 -0.43
N ILE A 132 -14.61 -7.72 0.43
CA ILE A 132 -15.20 -7.63 1.77
C ILE A 132 -16.08 -6.37 1.82
N PRO A 133 -17.42 -6.52 1.90
CA PRO A 133 -18.33 -5.41 2.12
C PRO A 133 -18.03 -4.65 3.41
N PHE A 134 -18.29 -3.34 3.44
CA PHE A 134 -17.96 -2.54 4.63
C PHE A 134 -18.68 -3.03 5.88
N ASP A 135 -19.93 -3.45 5.78
CA ASP A 135 -20.72 -3.99 6.88
C ASP A 135 -20.30 -5.40 7.33
N ALA A 136 -19.43 -6.10 6.59
CA ALA A 136 -18.79 -7.34 7.03
C ALA A 136 -17.54 -7.11 7.90
N ILE A 137 -16.96 -5.89 7.89
CA ILE A 137 -15.75 -5.55 8.66
C ILE A 137 -16.00 -5.70 10.17
N GLY A 138 -15.10 -6.40 10.86
CA GLY A 138 -15.26 -6.74 12.27
C GLY A 138 -16.58 -7.47 12.56
N GLY A 139 -17.06 -8.27 11.60
CA GLY A 139 -18.41 -8.82 11.57
C GLY A 139 -18.62 -10.07 12.42
N VAL A 140 -17.84 -10.26 13.48
CA VAL A 140 -18.03 -11.34 14.46
C VAL A 140 -18.49 -10.80 15.81
N ASP A 141 -19.37 -11.52 16.49
CA ASP A 141 -19.78 -11.23 17.85
C ASP A 141 -18.70 -11.66 18.87
N GLU A 142 -18.97 -11.42 20.16
CA GLU A 142 -18.06 -11.79 21.25
C GLU A 142 -17.83 -13.32 21.39
N ASN A 143 -18.68 -14.14 20.78
CA ASN A 143 -18.57 -15.60 20.75
C ASN A 143 -17.92 -16.10 19.44
N GLY A 144 -17.47 -15.19 18.57
CA GLY A 144 -16.87 -15.51 17.27
C GLY A 144 -17.88 -15.87 16.18
N ARG A 145 -19.17 -15.60 16.37
CA ARG A 145 -20.22 -15.89 15.36
C ARG A 145 -20.38 -14.73 14.40
N VAL A 146 -20.60 -15.04 13.13
CA VAL A 146 -20.87 -14.04 12.09
C VAL A 146 -22.16 -13.28 12.42
N ILE A 147 -22.07 -11.96 12.48
CA ILE A 147 -23.18 -11.06 12.85
C ILE A 147 -24.21 -10.98 11.73
N ASN A 148 -23.76 -10.88 10.47
CA ASN A 148 -24.64 -10.87 9.30
C ASN A 148 -24.50 -12.21 8.54
N PRO A 149 -25.49 -13.11 8.62
CA PRO A 149 -25.45 -14.41 7.95
C PRO A 149 -25.24 -14.33 6.43
N GLU A 150 -25.62 -13.22 5.78
CA GLU A 150 -25.39 -13.03 4.33
C GLU A 150 -23.89 -13.03 3.97
N HIS A 151 -23.02 -12.74 4.93
CA HIS A 151 -21.57 -12.70 4.73
C HIS A 151 -20.87 -14.00 5.18
N GLU A 152 -21.59 -15.02 5.65
CA GLU A 152 -21.00 -16.23 6.25
C GLU A 152 -20.00 -16.94 5.33
N GLU A 153 -20.27 -16.98 4.02
CA GLU A 153 -19.36 -17.58 3.02
C GLU A 153 -18.00 -16.86 2.97
N ILE A 154 -17.98 -15.52 3.11
CA ILE A 154 -16.74 -14.74 3.12
C ILE A 154 -15.88 -15.13 4.32
N PHE A 155 -16.50 -15.29 5.50
CA PHE A 155 -15.78 -15.73 6.70
C PHE A 155 -15.25 -17.15 6.56
N TYR A 156 -16.05 -18.07 6.01
CA TYR A 156 -15.65 -19.44 5.77
C TYR A 156 -14.46 -19.54 4.81
N GLU A 157 -14.51 -18.84 3.67
CA GLU A 157 -13.42 -18.86 2.70
C GLU A 157 -12.13 -18.25 3.27
N VAL A 158 -12.22 -17.16 4.04
CA VAL A 158 -11.05 -16.59 4.69
C VAL A 158 -10.47 -17.52 5.74
N ASP A 159 -11.29 -18.13 6.58
CA ASP A 159 -10.83 -19.05 7.65
C ASP A 159 -10.12 -20.27 7.08
N LYS A 160 -10.64 -20.83 5.97
CA LYS A 160 -10.05 -21.96 5.27
C LYS A 160 -8.69 -21.65 4.65
N ASN A 161 -8.44 -20.40 4.24
CA ASN A 161 -7.24 -20.05 3.47
C ASN A 161 -6.16 -19.30 4.27
N LYS A 162 -6.51 -18.61 5.37
CA LYS A 162 -5.57 -17.76 6.15
C LYS A 162 -4.34 -18.47 6.70
N ASP A 163 -4.41 -19.77 6.94
CA ASP A 163 -3.30 -20.58 7.46
C ASP A 163 -2.66 -21.47 6.37
N THR A 164 -2.96 -21.24 5.09
CA THR A 164 -2.42 -22.04 3.98
C THR A 164 -1.03 -21.56 3.55
N LEU A 165 -0.06 -22.47 3.52
CA LEU A 165 1.34 -22.18 3.12
C LEU A 165 1.55 -22.28 1.61
N ARG A 166 0.69 -21.65 0.80
CA ARG A 166 0.87 -21.62 -0.67
C ARG A 166 2.11 -20.81 -1.06
N SER A 167 2.25 -19.63 -0.48
CA SER A 167 3.47 -18.83 -0.37
C SER A 167 3.27 -17.77 0.72
N GLU A 168 4.34 -17.17 1.23
CA GLU A 168 4.28 -16.04 2.18
C GLU A 168 3.39 -14.90 1.66
N PHE A 169 3.39 -14.70 0.34
CA PHE A 169 2.61 -13.67 -0.33
C PHE A 169 1.10 -13.93 -0.25
N PHE A 170 0.65 -15.17 -0.50
CA PHE A 170 -0.75 -15.56 -0.34
C PHE A 170 -1.17 -15.57 1.13
N ALA A 171 -0.33 -16.12 2.02
CA ALA A 171 -0.62 -16.17 3.45
C ALA A 171 -0.83 -14.77 4.02
N THR A 172 -0.02 -13.80 3.61
CA THR A 172 -0.15 -12.40 4.01
C THR A 172 -1.48 -11.78 3.57
N GLU A 173 -1.89 -11.99 2.32
CA GLU A 173 -3.11 -11.39 1.80
C GLU A 173 -4.38 -12.00 2.40
N TRP A 174 -4.40 -13.32 2.63
CA TRP A 174 -5.47 -13.95 3.40
C TRP A 174 -5.46 -13.53 4.88
N GLY A 175 -4.27 -13.30 5.45
CA GLY A 175 -4.12 -12.71 6.77
C GLY A 175 -4.72 -11.31 6.86
N ILE A 176 -4.46 -10.45 5.87
CA ILE A 176 -5.10 -9.12 5.78
C ILE A 176 -6.62 -9.25 5.71
N ALA A 177 -7.16 -10.20 4.94
CA ALA A 177 -8.60 -10.45 4.89
C ALA A 177 -9.16 -10.87 6.26
N ALA A 178 -8.50 -11.80 6.95
CA ALA A 178 -8.87 -12.23 8.31
C ALA A 178 -8.80 -11.07 9.32
N GLY A 179 -7.77 -10.22 9.18
CA GLY A 179 -7.64 -8.94 9.87
C GLY A 179 -8.89 -8.10 9.68
N ILE A 180 -9.22 -7.73 8.43
CA ILE A 180 -10.39 -6.89 8.11
C ILE A 180 -11.69 -7.47 8.71
N LEU A 181 -11.87 -8.79 8.66
CA LEU A 181 -13.07 -9.46 9.18
C LEU A 181 -13.16 -9.47 10.72
N GLY A 182 -12.10 -9.11 11.45
CA GLY A 182 -12.14 -8.91 12.90
C GLY A 182 -11.06 -9.64 13.68
N ASN A 183 -10.09 -10.30 13.03
CA ASN A 183 -8.99 -10.97 13.71
C ASN A 183 -7.66 -10.20 13.50
N PRO A 184 -7.42 -9.12 14.27
CA PRO A 184 -6.31 -8.21 14.02
C PRO A 184 -4.92 -8.87 14.13
N GLU A 185 -4.80 -10.02 14.78
CA GLU A 185 -3.55 -10.79 14.86
C GLU A 185 -2.96 -11.11 13.47
N TYR A 186 -3.82 -11.25 12.47
CA TYR A 186 -3.42 -11.61 11.11
C TYR A 186 -2.97 -10.43 10.25
N PHE A 187 -3.09 -9.18 10.71
CA PHE A 187 -2.57 -8.02 9.97
C PHE A 187 -1.03 -7.98 9.91
N ALA A 188 -0.35 -8.47 10.94
CA ALA A 188 1.12 -8.41 11.06
C ALA A 188 1.75 -9.77 10.72
N SER A 189 1.48 -10.28 9.52
CA SER A 189 2.03 -11.53 8.98
C SER A 189 3.45 -11.35 8.41
N ASP A 190 3.88 -12.29 7.56
CA ASP A 190 5.19 -12.31 6.91
C ASP A 190 5.46 -11.08 6.03
N LEU A 191 6.74 -10.75 5.86
CA LEU A 191 7.20 -9.59 5.09
C LEU A 191 7.11 -9.85 3.58
N THR A 192 6.28 -9.07 2.88
CA THR A 192 6.19 -9.05 1.40
C THR A 192 6.93 -7.85 0.79
N GLY A 193 7.16 -7.85 -0.53
CA GLY A 193 7.78 -6.72 -1.23
C GLY A 193 6.91 -5.46 -1.33
N PHE A 194 5.61 -5.54 -1.01
CA PHE A 194 4.70 -4.39 -0.97
C PHE A 194 4.85 -3.63 0.36
N SER A 195 6.01 -2.99 0.54
CA SER A 195 6.44 -2.40 1.82
C SER A 195 5.42 -1.42 2.42
N ALA A 196 4.78 -0.56 1.62
CA ALA A 196 3.80 0.40 2.15
C ALA A 196 2.52 -0.30 2.62
N ARG A 197 2.09 -1.35 1.92
CA ARG A 197 0.95 -2.18 2.31
C ARG A 197 1.24 -2.93 3.61
N TYR A 198 2.43 -3.51 3.71
CA TYR A 198 2.89 -4.20 4.91
C TYR A 198 2.91 -3.25 6.12
N VAL A 199 3.56 -2.09 5.98
CA VAL A 199 3.63 -1.08 7.05
C VAL A 199 2.23 -0.60 7.43
N GLN A 200 1.33 -0.32 6.47
CA GLN A 200 -0.04 0.08 6.77
C GLN A 200 -0.79 -0.99 7.55
N SER A 201 -0.62 -2.26 7.19
CA SER A 201 -1.20 -3.41 7.90
C SER A 201 -0.69 -3.48 9.34
N THR A 202 0.63 -3.33 9.55
CA THR A 202 1.23 -3.30 10.89
C THR A 202 0.74 -2.10 11.72
N ILE A 203 0.62 -0.91 11.13
CA ILE A 203 0.05 0.23 11.87
C ILE A 203 -1.39 -0.07 12.29
N LEU A 204 -2.19 -0.65 11.39
CA LEU A 204 -3.57 -1.01 11.71
C LEU A 204 -3.63 -2.08 12.82
N TYR A 205 -2.72 -3.05 12.83
CA TYR A 205 -2.54 -3.97 13.95
C TYR A 205 -2.25 -3.24 15.27
N ILE A 206 -1.30 -2.29 15.28
CA ILE A 206 -0.99 -1.48 16.47
C ILE A 206 -2.24 -0.73 16.97
N GLN A 207 -3.06 -0.19 16.06
CA GLN A 207 -4.29 0.54 16.39
C GLN A 207 -5.33 -0.37 17.03
N LEU A 208 -5.53 -1.55 16.45
CA LEU A 208 -6.64 -2.44 16.80
C LEU A 208 -6.30 -3.43 17.91
N ASN A 209 -5.01 -3.72 18.09
CA ASN A 209 -4.51 -4.69 19.05
C ASN A 209 -3.15 -4.25 19.64
N PRO A 210 -3.14 -3.23 20.52
CA PRO A 210 -1.92 -2.61 21.02
C PRO A 210 -1.08 -3.47 21.97
N LYS A 211 -1.58 -4.66 22.36
CA LYS A 211 -0.95 -5.65 23.26
C LYS A 211 -0.06 -5.04 24.32
N ILE A 212 -0.70 -4.43 25.32
CA ILE A 212 0.00 -3.87 26.48
C ILE A 212 0.39 -5.01 27.43
N ASP A 213 1.68 -5.19 27.68
CA ASP A 213 2.18 -6.23 28.57
C ASP A 213 1.98 -5.89 30.06
N TYR A 214 2.37 -6.81 30.96
CA TYR A 214 2.25 -6.64 32.40
C TYR A 214 3.05 -5.46 32.97
N ARG A 215 4.02 -4.93 32.22
CA ARG A 215 4.83 -3.74 32.57
C ARG A 215 4.20 -2.46 32.04
N GLY A 216 3.07 -2.55 31.33
CA GLY A 216 2.39 -1.42 30.73
C GLY A 216 3.00 -0.95 29.41
N ILE A 217 3.80 -1.79 28.74
CA ILE A 217 4.50 -1.48 27.49
C ILE A 217 3.72 -2.04 26.29
N SER A 218 3.48 -1.22 25.27
CA SER A 218 2.95 -1.69 23.98
C SER A 218 4.03 -2.44 23.19
N LYS A 219 3.93 -3.77 23.16
CA LYS A 219 4.89 -4.62 22.44
C LYS A 219 4.92 -4.33 20.92
N PRO A 220 3.78 -4.15 20.22
CA PRO A 220 3.77 -3.83 18.80
C PRO A 220 4.53 -2.55 18.43
N ILE A 221 4.44 -1.49 19.25
CA ILE A 221 5.18 -0.23 18.99
C ILE A 221 6.68 -0.41 19.25
N GLU A 222 7.05 -1.17 20.29
CA GLU A 222 8.45 -1.53 20.54
C GLU A 222 9.03 -2.31 19.36
N VAL A 223 8.33 -3.35 18.89
CA VAL A 223 8.71 -4.15 17.72
C VAL A 223 8.82 -3.29 16.46
N TYR A 224 7.88 -2.37 16.22
CA TYR A 224 7.99 -1.44 15.09
C TYR A 224 9.27 -0.59 15.17
N GLY A 225 9.63 -0.10 16.36
CA GLY A 225 10.87 0.66 16.54
C GLY A 225 12.15 -0.16 16.41
N GLU A 226 12.14 -1.41 16.87
CA GLU A 226 13.30 -2.30 16.87
C GLU A 226 13.53 -3.00 15.52
N ASP A 227 12.46 -3.53 14.93
CA ASP A 227 12.50 -4.52 13.84
C ASP A 227 12.02 -3.98 12.49
N TYR A 228 11.36 -2.81 12.45
CA TYR A 228 10.89 -2.21 11.19
C TYR A 228 11.77 -1.05 10.73
N LEU A 229 12.31 -0.23 11.64
CA LEU A 229 13.15 0.90 11.29
C LEU A 229 14.52 0.45 10.75
N GLY A 230 14.79 0.74 9.47
CA GLY A 230 16.01 0.28 8.80
C GLY A 230 16.00 -1.21 8.51
N SER A 231 14.83 -1.85 8.59
CA SER A 231 14.65 -3.23 8.23
C SER A 231 14.52 -3.35 6.73
N PHE A 232 15.08 -4.44 6.26
CA PHE A 232 15.25 -4.78 4.88
C PHE A 232 13.97 -4.65 4.05
N LYS A 233 12.82 -5.19 4.48
CA LYS A 233 11.62 -5.32 3.62
C LYS A 233 10.56 -4.25 3.91
N THR A 234 10.75 -3.44 4.94
CA THR A 234 9.77 -2.41 5.33
C THR A 234 9.91 -1.13 4.52
N GLY A 235 11.01 -0.98 3.79
CA GLY A 235 11.30 0.23 3.03
C GLY A 235 11.47 1.47 3.92
N ILE A 236 11.56 1.35 5.25
CA ILE A 236 11.72 2.48 6.18
C ILE A 236 13.20 2.66 6.51
N ARG A 237 13.70 3.90 6.44
CA ARG A 237 15.12 4.18 6.74
C ARG A 237 15.47 3.88 8.19
N LYS A 238 16.75 3.57 8.42
CA LYS A 238 17.31 3.54 9.78
C LYS A 238 17.29 4.95 10.39
N ASN A 239 16.70 5.09 11.57
CA ASN A 239 16.65 6.36 12.29
C ASN A 239 16.74 6.13 13.82
N PRO A 240 17.92 6.28 14.44
CA PRO A 240 18.11 6.05 15.87
C PRO A 240 17.28 6.97 16.77
N LEU A 241 17.09 8.23 16.37
CA LEU A 241 16.26 9.18 17.13
C LEU A 241 14.79 8.73 17.13
N ARG A 242 14.29 8.33 15.96
CA ARG A 242 12.93 7.79 15.81
C ARG A 242 12.73 6.55 16.66
N LYS A 243 13.68 5.62 16.65
CA LYS A 243 13.68 4.41 17.49
C LYS A 243 13.55 4.74 18.98
N GLN A 244 14.33 5.71 19.47
CA GLN A 244 14.25 6.16 20.86
C GLN A 244 12.88 6.76 21.19
N GLN A 245 12.31 7.57 20.29
CA GLN A 245 10.98 8.16 20.46
C GLN A 245 9.89 7.08 20.55
N LEU A 246 9.96 6.05 19.72
CA LEU A 246 9.01 4.91 19.73
C LEU A 246 9.13 4.09 21.01
N SER A 247 10.35 3.78 21.46
CA SER A 247 10.58 3.07 22.72
C SER A 247 10.02 3.87 23.92
N ALA A 248 10.18 5.19 23.92
CA ALA A 248 9.62 6.05 24.94
C ALA A 248 8.08 6.12 24.87
N LEU A 249 7.50 6.11 23.67
CA LEU A 249 6.05 6.10 23.47
C LEU A 249 5.43 4.78 23.93
N ALA A 250 6.04 3.64 23.58
CA ALA A 250 5.56 2.30 23.93
C ALA A 250 5.34 2.14 25.44
N LYS A 251 6.18 2.78 26.27
CA LYS A 251 6.10 2.75 27.75
C LYS A 251 5.01 3.65 28.33
N LYS A 252 4.52 4.64 27.56
CA LYS A 252 3.60 5.68 28.04
C LYS A 252 2.19 5.55 27.49
N ILE A 253 2.07 5.07 26.26
CA ILE A 253 0.80 5.02 25.54
C ILE A 253 -0.19 4.09 26.24
N LYS A 254 -1.48 4.47 26.21
CA LYS A 254 -2.58 3.69 26.80
C LYS A 254 -3.71 3.57 25.80
N PRO A 255 -4.34 2.38 25.70
CA PRO A 255 -5.53 2.22 24.87
C PRO A 255 -6.68 3.08 25.36
N ASP A 256 -7.59 3.40 24.46
CA ASP A 256 -8.89 3.98 24.78
C ASP A 256 -9.77 2.97 25.55
N ARG A 257 -10.98 3.41 25.92
CA ARG A 257 -11.95 2.57 26.66
C ARG A 257 -12.39 1.30 25.92
N PHE A 258 -12.09 1.17 24.62
CA PHE A 258 -12.38 0.00 23.79
C PHE A 258 -11.15 -0.88 23.54
N GLY A 259 -10.01 -0.55 24.16
CA GLY A 259 -8.77 -1.31 23.99
C GLY A 259 -7.98 -0.96 22.74
N MET A 260 -8.28 0.16 22.06
CA MET A 260 -7.65 0.55 20.79
C MET A 260 -6.77 1.80 20.93
N LEU A 261 -5.90 2.04 19.95
CA LEU A 261 -5.08 3.24 19.82
C LEU A 261 -5.49 4.06 18.59
N PRO A 262 -6.63 4.78 18.63
CA PRO A 262 -6.95 5.73 17.57
C PRO A 262 -5.88 6.83 17.49
N TYR A 263 -5.80 7.49 16.33
CA TYR A 263 -4.86 8.59 16.09
C TYR A 263 -3.38 8.22 16.23
N ILE A 264 -3.01 6.94 16.12
CA ILE A 264 -1.60 6.52 16.21
C ILE A 264 -0.74 7.23 15.15
N ASP A 265 -1.29 7.54 13.99
CA ASP A 265 -0.66 8.31 12.93
C ASP A 265 -0.32 9.75 13.35
N GLU A 266 -1.09 10.36 14.25
CA GLU A 266 -0.77 11.66 14.85
C GLU A 266 0.09 11.53 16.13
N ILE A 267 -0.12 10.48 16.94
CA ILE A 267 0.54 10.29 18.24
C ILE A 267 1.94 9.69 18.08
N MET A 268 2.05 8.64 17.29
CA MET A 268 3.31 8.02 16.90
C MET A 268 3.95 8.83 15.78
N GLY A 269 3.18 9.39 14.84
CA GLY A 269 3.71 9.89 13.57
C GLY A 269 3.85 8.75 12.55
N VAL A 270 4.06 9.12 11.29
CA VAL A 270 4.29 8.18 10.19
C VAL A 270 5.74 8.27 9.72
N ASP A 271 6.19 7.25 8.99
CA ASP A 271 7.52 7.19 8.38
C ASP A 271 7.36 7.11 6.85
N TRP A 272 8.25 7.75 6.09
CA TRP A 272 8.30 7.61 4.64
C TRP A 272 8.68 6.19 4.26
N VAL A 273 7.82 5.51 3.49
CA VAL A 273 8.05 4.12 3.05
C VAL A 273 8.52 4.08 1.60
N MET A 274 9.69 3.51 1.36
CA MET A 274 10.14 3.22 0.00
C MET A 274 9.49 1.93 -0.46
N ASP A 275 8.63 2.02 -1.47
CA ASP A 275 7.91 0.87 -2.03
C ASP A 275 8.09 0.90 -3.55
N LEU A 276 8.80 -0.08 -4.10
CA LEU A 276 9.11 -0.14 -5.52
C LEU A 276 7.95 -0.69 -6.36
N ASN A 277 6.96 -1.35 -5.74
CA ASN A 277 5.84 -2.00 -6.45
C ASN A 277 4.70 -1.05 -6.84
N ILE A 278 4.72 0.19 -6.34
CA ILE A 278 3.67 1.18 -6.60
C ILE A 278 4.25 2.50 -7.12
N HIS A 279 5.57 2.71 -7.01
CA HIS A 279 6.25 3.97 -7.34
C HIS A 279 6.00 4.47 -8.78
N TYR A 280 5.77 3.55 -9.72
CA TYR A 280 5.49 3.83 -11.13
C TYR A 280 4.16 3.24 -11.62
N GLY A 281 3.29 2.79 -10.70
CA GLY A 281 2.07 2.07 -11.04
C GLY A 281 2.31 0.65 -11.57
N TYR A 282 3.42 0.02 -11.17
CA TYR A 282 3.83 -1.33 -11.57
C TYR A 282 4.54 -2.06 -10.43
N SER A 283 4.22 -3.34 -10.27
CA SER A 283 4.86 -4.29 -9.34
C SER A 283 6.17 -4.79 -9.94
N VAL A 284 7.32 -4.39 -9.38
CA VAL A 284 8.64 -4.71 -9.94
C VAL A 284 9.61 -5.29 -8.90
N ASP A 285 9.17 -5.43 -7.66
CA ASP A 285 9.95 -5.93 -6.53
C ASP A 285 9.05 -6.69 -5.55
N GLU A 286 8.19 -7.57 -6.06
CA GLU A 286 7.12 -8.21 -5.27
C GLU A 286 7.65 -9.06 -4.12
N ASN A 287 8.87 -9.59 -4.28
CA ASN A 287 9.61 -10.37 -3.30
C ASN A 287 10.51 -9.52 -2.37
N GLY A 288 10.74 -8.24 -2.71
CA GLY A 288 11.56 -7.30 -1.95
C GLY A 288 13.08 -7.40 -2.14
N PHE A 289 13.58 -8.17 -3.12
CA PHE A 289 15.02 -8.37 -3.35
C PHE A 289 15.77 -7.11 -3.78
N THR A 290 15.11 -6.18 -4.45
CA THR A 290 15.74 -4.92 -4.87
C THR A 290 15.88 -3.98 -3.69
N ILE A 291 14.82 -3.83 -2.89
CA ILE A 291 14.85 -3.06 -1.64
C ILE A 291 15.89 -3.63 -0.65
N GLU A 292 16.01 -4.95 -0.54
CA GLU A 292 17.09 -5.64 0.16
C GLU A 292 18.46 -5.15 -0.26
N ARG A 293 18.77 -5.28 -1.56
CA ARG A 293 20.08 -4.92 -2.12
C ARG A 293 20.40 -3.46 -1.85
N LEU A 294 19.42 -2.57 -1.99
CA LEU A 294 19.61 -1.14 -1.73
C LEU A 294 19.94 -0.88 -0.25
N ASN A 295 19.29 -1.60 0.67
CA ASN A 295 19.59 -1.50 2.10
C ASN A 295 21.00 -2.03 2.43
N ASP A 296 21.43 -3.12 1.80
CA ASP A 296 22.79 -3.65 1.95
C ASP A 296 23.84 -2.67 1.41
N GLU A 297 23.61 -2.10 0.23
CA GLU A 297 24.48 -1.06 -0.35
C GLU A 297 24.57 0.20 0.56
N ILE A 298 23.48 0.57 1.24
CA ILE A 298 23.49 1.63 2.26
C ILE A 298 24.31 1.21 3.49
N TYR A 299 24.11 -0.02 3.98
CA TYR A 299 24.81 -0.54 5.16
C TYR A 299 26.33 -0.61 4.94
N GLU A 300 26.74 -1.01 3.74
CA GLU A 300 28.14 -1.06 3.29
C GLU A 300 28.73 0.32 2.99
N GLY A 301 27.92 1.39 3.00
CA GLY A 301 28.35 2.75 2.69
C GLY A 301 28.59 3.03 1.21
N LYS A 302 28.11 2.16 0.31
CA LYS A 302 28.16 2.35 -1.16
C LYS A 302 27.11 3.34 -1.65
N LEU A 303 25.97 3.40 -0.97
CA LEU A 303 24.90 4.35 -1.23
C LEU A 303 24.55 5.13 0.04
N LEU A 304 23.94 6.31 -0.15
CA LEU A 304 23.31 7.07 0.91
C LEU A 304 21.79 6.99 0.74
N ASP A 305 21.07 6.68 1.82
CA ASP A 305 19.60 6.69 1.80
C ASP A 305 19.12 8.10 1.38
N PRO A 306 18.20 8.21 0.39
CA PRO A 306 17.77 9.51 -0.13
C PRO A 306 17.04 10.38 0.91
N ARG A 307 16.58 9.79 2.01
CA ARG A 307 15.93 10.44 3.16
C ARG A 307 16.93 10.83 4.26
N ASP A 308 18.20 10.47 4.14
CA ASP A 308 19.21 10.88 5.12
C ASP A 308 19.36 12.42 5.09
N PRO A 309 19.44 13.10 6.26
CA PRO A 309 19.65 14.55 6.31
C PRO A 309 20.90 15.06 5.59
N LYS A 310 21.88 14.19 5.33
CA LYS A 310 23.10 14.50 4.57
C LYS A 310 22.94 14.31 3.06
N ALA A 311 21.82 13.76 2.60
CA ALA A 311 21.60 13.49 1.18
C ALA A 311 21.56 14.79 0.36
N THR A 312 22.34 14.81 -0.72
CA THR A 312 22.37 15.90 -1.71
C THR A 312 21.58 15.50 -2.95
N GLU A 313 21.40 16.43 -3.88
CA GLU A 313 20.80 16.11 -5.18
C GLU A 313 21.60 15.00 -5.88
N GLN A 314 22.94 15.08 -5.85
CA GLN A 314 23.81 14.10 -6.45
C GLN A 314 23.59 12.70 -5.86
N THR A 315 23.63 12.55 -4.53
CA THR A 315 23.47 11.24 -3.90
C THR A 315 22.07 10.66 -4.10
N ARG A 316 21.04 11.50 -4.21
CA ARG A 316 19.67 11.06 -4.55
C ARG A 316 19.56 10.56 -5.99
N ARG A 317 20.28 11.18 -6.93
CA ARG A 317 20.36 10.69 -8.33
C ARG A 317 21.11 9.37 -8.41
N GLU A 318 22.25 9.24 -7.72
CA GLU A 318 22.99 7.98 -7.61
C GLU A 318 22.12 6.86 -7.03
N PHE A 319 21.34 7.15 -5.98
CA PHE A 319 20.38 6.21 -5.42
C PHE A 319 19.30 5.80 -6.44
N LYS A 320 18.70 6.77 -7.16
CA LYS A 320 17.71 6.51 -8.22
C LYS A 320 18.28 5.63 -9.33
N GLU A 321 19.53 5.84 -9.72
CA GLU A 321 20.22 5.00 -10.71
C GLU A 321 20.42 3.57 -10.20
N SER A 322 20.77 3.39 -8.92
CA SER A 322 20.85 2.05 -8.33
C SER A 322 19.47 1.39 -8.21
N MET A 323 18.41 2.15 -7.92
CA MET A 323 17.04 1.65 -7.95
C MET A 323 16.67 1.10 -9.33
N GLY A 324 17.18 1.68 -10.43
CA GLY A 324 16.90 1.22 -11.80
C GLY A 324 17.46 -0.18 -12.12
N LYS A 325 18.35 -0.73 -11.30
CA LYS A 325 18.92 -2.08 -11.44
C LYS A 325 18.00 -3.13 -10.80
N ILE A 326 16.77 -3.21 -11.30
CA ILE A 326 15.74 -4.12 -10.79
C ILE A 326 15.84 -5.47 -11.50
N SER A 327 15.69 -6.54 -10.73
CA SER A 327 15.47 -7.88 -11.25
C SER A 327 14.04 -8.31 -10.92
N PHE A 328 13.22 -8.49 -11.96
CA PHE A 328 11.82 -8.87 -11.81
C PHE A 328 11.46 -10.08 -12.69
N TRP A 329 10.33 -10.71 -12.40
CA TRP A 329 9.82 -11.84 -13.18
C TRP A 329 9.49 -11.43 -14.62
N ARG A 330 9.97 -12.18 -15.61
CA ARG A 330 9.67 -11.86 -17.01
C ARG A 330 8.28 -12.37 -17.40
N TYR A 331 7.25 -11.56 -17.16
CA TYR A 331 5.86 -11.89 -17.54
C TYR A 331 5.61 -11.84 -19.05
N ASP A 332 6.53 -11.24 -19.82
CA ASP A 332 6.44 -11.11 -21.27
C ASP A 332 6.91 -12.35 -22.05
N VAL A 333 7.48 -13.36 -21.37
CA VAL A 333 7.87 -14.63 -22.01
C VAL A 333 6.90 -15.74 -21.64
N ASP A 334 6.69 -16.69 -22.55
CA ASP A 334 5.82 -17.84 -22.30
C ASP A 334 6.49 -18.85 -21.33
N LEU A 335 5.66 -19.69 -20.70
CA LEU A 335 6.11 -20.65 -19.68
C LEU A 335 6.77 -21.88 -20.31
N ASN A 336 7.90 -22.30 -19.74
CA ASN A 336 8.60 -23.53 -20.13
C ASN A 336 7.71 -24.75 -19.87
N ASN A 337 7.59 -25.65 -20.86
CA ASN A 337 6.87 -26.92 -20.79
C ASN A 337 7.39 -27.86 -19.69
N GLU A 338 8.66 -27.72 -19.29
CA GLU A 338 9.30 -28.51 -18.24
C GLU A 338 8.88 -28.14 -16.82
N ARG A 339 8.19 -26.99 -16.63
CA ARG A 339 7.60 -26.66 -15.32
C ARG A 339 6.62 -27.76 -14.92
N THR A 340 6.54 -28.05 -13.62
CA THR A 340 5.41 -28.80 -13.07
C THR A 340 4.13 -27.96 -13.16
N GLN A 341 2.96 -28.60 -13.15
CA GLN A 341 1.67 -27.89 -13.14
C GLN A 341 1.60 -26.93 -11.96
N GLN A 342 1.94 -27.41 -10.75
CA GLN A 342 1.96 -26.61 -9.53
C GLN A 342 2.86 -25.36 -9.63
N SER A 343 4.04 -25.48 -10.25
CA SER A 343 4.94 -24.33 -10.43
C SER A 343 4.39 -23.32 -11.45
N ALA A 344 3.75 -23.79 -12.51
CA ALA A 344 3.08 -22.92 -13.48
C ALA A 344 1.89 -22.19 -12.84
N ASP A 345 1.04 -22.91 -12.08
CA ASP A 345 -0.12 -22.33 -11.40
C ASP A 345 0.31 -21.30 -10.34
N LEU A 346 1.34 -21.59 -9.55
CA LEU A 346 1.85 -20.62 -8.58
C LEU A 346 2.39 -19.34 -9.25
N TYR A 347 3.07 -19.47 -10.38
CA TYR A 347 3.57 -18.33 -11.15
C TYR A 347 2.42 -17.46 -11.66
N ILE A 348 1.40 -18.10 -12.27
CA ILE A 348 0.22 -17.42 -12.80
C ILE A 348 -0.56 -16.72 -11.68
N ASP A 349 -0.80 -17.42 -10.58
CA ASP A 349 -1.60 -16.87 -9.49
C ASP A 349 -0.86 -15.76 -8.74
N THR A 350 0.47 -15.83 -8.65
CA THR A 350 1.29 -14.74 -8.07
C THR A 350 1.16 -13.47 -8.90
N MET A 351 1.28 -13.57 -10.23
CA MET A 351 1.06 -12.44 -11.14
C MET A 351 -0.35 -11.85 -11.02
N LEU A 352 -1.38 -12.70 -10.92
CA LEU A 352 -2.76 -12.25 -10.70
C LEU A 352 -2.91 -11.55 -9.34
N LEU A 353 -2.28 -12.07 -8.29
CA LEU A 353 -2.32 -11.46 -6.96
C LEU A 353 -1.63 -10.08 -6.94
N GLU A 354 -0.49 -9.93 -7.63
CA GLU A 354 0.15 -8.62 -7.82
C GLU A 354 -0.82 -7.62 -8.46
N ALA A 355 -1.50 -8.01 -9.55
CA ALA A 355 -2.48 -7.16 -10.22
C ALA A 355 -3.64 -6.77 -9.29
N LYS A 356 -4.14 -7.70 -8.47
CA LYS A 356 -5.20 -7.45 -7.49
C LYS A 356 -4.75 -6.52 -6.37
N ILE A 357 -3.52 -6.68 -5.85
CA ILE A 357 -2.97 -5.78 -4.83
C ILE A 357 -2.78 -4.38 -5.41
N MET A 358 -2.26 -4.26 -6.63
CA MET A 358 -2.13 -2.97 -7.31
C MET A 358 -3.48 -2.29 -7.48
N ALA A 359 -4.52 -3.04 -7.88
CA ALA A 359 -5.88 -2.53 -8.01
C ALA A 359 -6.54 -2.16 -6.67
N ALA A 360 -6.22 -2.88 -5.59
CA ALA A 360 -6.71 -2.62 -4.24
C ALA A 360 -5.95 -1.48 -3.54
N THR A 361 -4.76 -1.13 -4.01
CA THR A 361 -3.93 -0.07 -3.42
C THR A 361 -4.53 1.30 -3.71
N PRO A 362 -4.73 2.16 -2.69
CA PRO A 362 -5.23 3.51 -2.90
C PRO A 362 -4.33 4.31 -3.85
N PRO A 363 -4.87 5.04 -4.85
CA PRO A 363 -4.07 5.85 -5.77
C PRO A 363 -3.20 6.91 -5.07
N GLN A 364 -3.68 7.43 -3.94
CA GLN A 364 -2.96 8.41 -3.10
C GLN A 364 -2.07 7.76 -2.02
N GLY A 365 -1.88 6.44 -2.11
CA GLY A 365 -1.17 5.64 -1.11
C GLY A 365 -1.91 5.50 0.22
N TYR A 366 -1.32 4.73 1.12
CA TYR A 366 -1.87 4.45 2.44
C TYR A 366 -1.66 5.63 3.41
N PRO A 367 -2.69 6.10 4.14
CA PRO A 367 -2.59 7.23 5.07
C PRO A 367 -1.50 7.09 6.14
N ASN A 368 -1.32 5.90 6.70
CA ASN A 368 -0.36 5.67 7.80
C ASN A 368 1.00 5.14 7.31
N ALA A 369 1.13 4.87 6.02
CA ALA A 369 2.36 4.36 5.38
C ALA A 369 2.60 5.12 4.07
N PRO A 370 2.87 6.43 4.14
CA PRO A 370 3.01 7.26 2.96
C PRO A 370 4.25 6.87 2.15
N THR A 371 4.07 6.67 0.84
CA THR A 371 5.17 6.33 -0.06
C THR A 371 6.17 7.49 -0.16
N TYR A 372 7.45 7.17 -0.06
CA TYR A 372 8.55 8.10 -0.31
C TYR A 372 8.73 8.31 -1.81
N TYR A 373 8.88 9.57 -2.22
CA TYR A 373 9.33 9.91 -3.56
C TYR A 373 10.62 10.71 -3.52
N ILE A 374 11.55 10.35 -4.41
CA ILE A 374 12.76 11.13 -4.61
C ILE A 374 12.35 12.52 -5.12
N PRO A 375 12.70 13.61 -4.42
CA PRO A 375 12.29 14.96 -4.78
C PRO A 375 12.61 15.34 -6.24
N GLU A 376 13.75 14.89 -6.76
CA GLU A 376 14.17 15.12 -8.14
C GLU A 376 13.28 14.40 -9.16
N TYR A 377 12.75 13.21 -8.82
CA TYR A 377 11.78 12.52 -9.67
C TYR A 377 10.42 13.25 -9.68
N LEU A 378 9.97 13.80 -8.55
CA LEU A 378 8.77 14.64 -8.52
C LEU A 378 8.92 15.88 -9.41
N GLU A 379 10.12 16.45 -9.50
CA GLU A 379 10.42 17.59 -10.38
C GLU A 379 10.39 17.21 -11.86
N GLU A 380 10.86 16.02 -12.22
CA GLU A 380 10.71 15.47 -13.58
C GLU A 380 9.23 15.32 -13.95
N LEU A 381 8.41 14.73 -13.06
CA LEU A 381 6.96 14.61 -13.27
C LEU A 381 6.28 15.98 -13.45
N TYR A 382 6.67 16.98 -12.66
CA TYR A 382 6.12 18.32 -12.78
C TYR A 382 6.48 18.96 -14.13
N LYS A 383 7.76 18.89 -14.54
CA LYS A 383 8.23 19.42 -15.82
C LYS A 383 7.55 18.75 -17.02
N ASP A 384 7.25 17.46 -16.89
CA ASP A 384 6.51 16.67 -17.90
C ASP A 384 4.99 16.95 -17.92
N GLY A 385 4.45 17.76 -17.00
CA GLY A 385 3.01 17.96 -16.86
C GLY A 385 2.26 16.73 -16.34
N LYS A 386 2.94 15.87 -15.59
CA LYS A 386 2.43 14.59 -15.03
C LYS A 386 2.39 14.57 -13.49
N PHE A 387 2.76 15.67 -12.83
CA PHE A 387 2.67 15.75 -11.37
C PHE A 387 1.21 15.95 -10.94
N ASP A 388 0.65 14.92 -10.32
CA ASP A 388 -0.73 14.92 -9.83
C ASP A 388 -0.81 15.51 -8.43
N VAL A 389 -1.46 16.68 -8.30
CA VAL A 389 -1.57 17.39 -7.02
C VAL A 389 -2.40 16.61 -5.99
N LYS A 390 -3.26 15.68 -6.44
CA LYS A 390 -4.01 14.81 -5.52
C LYS A 390 -3.11 13.85 -4.74
N LEU A 391 -1.85 13.68 -5.14
CA LEU A 391 -0.87 12.91 -4.38
C LEU A 391 -0.27 13.70 -3.20
N ASP A 392 -0.72 14.93 -2.94
CA ASP A 392 -0.31 15.69 -1.75
C ASP A 392 -0.61 14.86 -0.48
N PRO A 393 0.43 14.43 0.25
CA PRO A 393 0.27 13.53 1.38
C PRO A 393 -0.44 14.21 2.56
N ARG A 394 -0.59 15.54 2.55
CA ARG A 394 -1.30 16.34 3.58
C ARG A 394 -2.81 16.31 3.43
N ILE A 395 -3.34 15.77 2.33
CA ILE A 395 -4.80 15.62 2.16
C ILE A 395 -5.34 14.71 3.27
N PRO A 396 -6.27 15.18 4.13
CA PRO A 396 -6.87 14.39 5.20
C PRO A 396 -7.43 13.07 4.68
N ALA A 397 -7.29 11.99 5.46
CA ALA A 397 -7.72 10.65 5.02
C ALA A 397 -9.18 10.62 4.55
N MET A 398 -10.09 11.32 5.25
CA MET A 398 -11.51 11.39 4.88
C MET A 398 -11.78 12.09 3.53
N TYR A 399 -10.84 12.88 3.02
CA TYR A 399 -10.95 13.60 1.75
C TYR A 399 -10.24 12.91 0.58
N ARG A 400 -9.49 11.84 0.83
CA ARG A 400 -8.86 11.03 -0.22
C ARG A 400 -9.92 10.33 -1.08
N GLU A 401 -9.59 10.07 -2.35
CA GLU A 401 -10.46 9.47 -3.37
C GLU A 401 -10.94 8.07 -2.97
N SER A 402 -10.10 7.28 -2.28
CA SER A 402 -10.47 5.94 -1.81
C SER A 402 -11.40 5.93 -0.59
N PHE A 403 -11.62 7.09 0.05
CA PHE A 403 -12.46 7.18 1.24
C PHE A 403 -13.95 7.19 0.86
N PRO A 404 -14.79 6.31 1.44
CA PRO A 404 -16.19 6.16 1.02
C PRO A 404 -16.98 7.46 1.12
N ALA A 405 -17.63 7.84 0.01
CA ALA A 405 -18.42 9.08 -0.09
C ALA A 405 -19.55 9.12 0.97
N GLU A 406 -20.29 8.02 1.14
CA GLU A 406 -21.36 7.94 2.13
C GLU A 406 -20.86 8.12 3.57
N LEU A 407 -19.67 7.59 3.90
CA LEU A 407 -19.09 7.77 5.23
C LEU A 407 -18.63 9.23 5.43
N ARG A 408 -18.06 9.85 4.39
CA ARG A 408 -17.69 11.27 4.40
C ARG A 408 -18.92 12.15 4.64
N GLU A 409 -20.03 11.88 3.96
CA GLU A 409 -21.29 12.59 4.16
C GLU A 409 -21.84 12.42 5.58
N LYS A 410 -21.76 11.21 6.16
CA LYS A 410 -22.13 10.96 7.56
C LYS A 410 -21.29 11.78 8.54
N ILE A 411 -19.98 11.86 8.33
CA ILE A 411 -19.06 12.67 9.15
C ILE A 411 -19.44 14.15 9.07
N LEU A 412 -19.64 14.68 7.86
CA LEU A 412 -19.99 16.09 7.64
C LEU A 412 -21.37 16.44 8.20
N ALA A 413 -22.35 15.54 8.07
CA ALA A 413 -23.68 15.71 8.64
C ALA A 413 -23.64 15.74 10.17
N TYR A 414 -22.84 14.86 10.79
CA TYR A 414 -22.60 14.87 12.23
C TYR A 414 -21.95 16.19 12.67
N ALA A 415 -20.89 16.62 11.98
CA ALA A 415 -20.21 17.89 12.28
C ALA A 415 -21.17 19.09 12.21
N LYS A 416 -22.00 19.16 11.16
CA LYS A 416 -23.03 20.19 10.99
C LYS A 416 -24.05 20.18 12.14
N LYS A 417 -24.59 18.99 12.49
CA LYS A 417 -25.56 18.83 13.58
C LYS A 417 -25.00 19.30 14.94
N HIS A 418 -23.71 19.12 15.16
CA HIS A 418 -23.03 19.41 16.41
C HIS A 418 -22.18 20.70 16.37
N ASN A 419 -22.32 21.54 15.34
CA ASN A 419 -21.61 22.81 15.16
C ASN A 419 -20.07 22.70 15.23
N ILE A 420 -19.50 21.60 14.72
CA ILE A 420 -18.05 21.39 14.62
C ILE A 420 -17.54 22.02 13.32
N LYS A 421 -16.43 22.75 13.40
CA LYS A 421 -15.76 23.41 12.27
C LYS A 421 -14.32 22.93 12.17
N ASP A 422 -13.88 22.53 10.98
CA ASP A 422 -12.51 22.09 10.69
C ASP A 422 -11.48 23.23 10.78
#